data_AF-A0A2H0A859-F1
#
_entry.id   AF-A0A2H0A859-F1
#
_cell.length_a   1.000
_cell.length_b   1.000
_cell.length_c   1.000
_cell.angle_alpha   90.00
_cell.angle_beta   90.00
_cell.angle_gamma   90.00
#
_symmetry.space_group_name_H-M   'P 1'
#
loop_
_entity.id
_entity.type
_entity.pdbx_description
1 polymer ?
#
loop_
_entity_poly.entity_id
_entity_poly.type
_entity_poly.pdbx_seq_one_letter_code
_entity_poly.pdbx_strand_id
1 'polypeptide(L)'
;MKEADIEDLFPFFLLICCLSIFVLCLVSCEKKRQGKLIITEQEFVLRQDTANTFTIDAKGKIKNVGDVDVKRVLVTGYCRSCTGLWGVGQWQASPDIDRMPQQTDTISFIPAGGEESFSFTEVADYLLVAGQKKPEMPEKLEVVIESFETVEE
;
A
#
# COMPACT_ATOMS: atom_id res chain seq x y z
N MET A 1 69.80 -25.85 -10.60
CA MET A 1 68.38 -25.64 -10.89
C MET A 1 67.65 -26.42 -9.80
N LYS A 2 67.18 -25.75 -8.75
CA LYS A 2 66.55 -26.43 -7.60
C LYS A 2 65.11 -26.75 -7.98
N GLU A 3 64.77 -28.03 -8.01
CA GLU A 3 63.38 -28.49 -8.02
C GLU A 3 62.70 -27.93 -6.78
N ALA A 4 61.65 -27.13 -6.98
CA ALA A 4 60.80 -26.69 -5.90
C ALA A 4 59.92 -27.87 -5.50
N ASP A 5 60.07 -28.33 -4.26
CA ASP A 5 59.32 -29.46 -3.73
C ASP A 5 57.82 -29.12 -3.68
N ILE A 6 57.00 -30.05 -4.19
CA ILE A 6 55.54 -29.94 -4.31
C ILE A 6 54.86 -29.75 -2.94
N GLU A 7 55.54 -30.09 -1.85
CA GLU A 7 55.04 -29.96 -0.47
C GLU A 7 54.96 -28.50 0.02
N ASP A 8 55.76 -27.59 -0.54
CA ASP A 8 55.72 -26.15 -0.20
C ASP A 8 54.57 -25.38 -0.90
N LEU A 9 53.93 -25.98 -1.91
CA LEU A 9 52.79 -25.40 -2.64
C LEU A 9 51.44 -25.59 -1.93
N PHE A 10 51.35 -26.56 -1.03
CA PHE A 10 50.13 -26.92 -0.30
C PHE A 10 49.58 -25.78 0.59
N PRO A 11 50.38 -25.09 1.42
CA PRO A 11 49.88 -23.98 2.25
C PRO A 11 49.49 -22.76 1.41
N PHE A 12 50.13 -22.54 0.26
CA PHE A 12 49.84 -21.42 -0.63
C PHE A 12 48.47 -21.59 -1.33
N PHE A 13 48.17 -22.81 -1.79
CA PHE A 13 46.86 -23.15 -2.36
C PHE A 13 45.73 -23.04 -1.33
N LEU A 14 45.98 -23.44 -0.08
CA LEU A 14 44.99 -23.39 0.99
C LEU A 14 44.67 -21.94 1.40
N LEU A 15 45.69 -21.07 1.43
CA LEU A 15 45.52 -19.63 1.70
C LEU A 15 44.69 -18.94 0.61
N ILE A 16 44.91 -19.27 -0.67
CA ILE A 16 44.16 -18.73 -1.81
C ILE A 16 42.70 -19.18 -1.77
N CYS A 17 42.43 -20.46 -1.43
CA CYS A 17 41.07 -20.96 -1.25
C CYS A 17 40.34 -20.30 -0.06
N CYS A 18 41.03 -20.02 1.05
CA CYS A 18 40.42 -19.29 2.17
C CYS A 18 40.11 -17.83 1.82
N LEU A 19 40.97 -17.16 1.05
CA LEU A 19 40.75 -15.78 0.58
C LEU A 19 39.58 -15.70 -0.41
N SER A 20 39.41 -16.67 -1.30
CA SER A 20 38.30 -16.67 -2.26
C SER A 20 36.94 -16.89 -1.61
N ILE A 21 36.87 -17.74 -0.57
CA ILE A 21 35.63 -17.94 0.22
C ILE A 21 35.24 -16.66 0.97
N PHE A 22 36.22 -15.91 1.50
CA PHE A 22 35.96 -14.66 2.22
C PHE A 22 35.43 -13.53 1.32
N VAL A 23 35.89 -13.48 0.06
CA VAL A 23 35.41 -12.50 -0.94
C VAL A 23 33.97 -12.79 -1.39
N LEU A 24 33.58 -14.07 -1.49
CA LEU A 24 32.21 -14.46 -1.87
C LEU A 24 31.15 -14.11 -0.81
N CYS A 25 31.53 -14.02 0.47
CA CYS A 25 30.62 -13.62 1.55
C CYS A 25 30.27 -12.13 1.56
N LEU A 26 31.06 -11.26 0.91
CA LEU A 26 30.81 -9.81 0.90
C LEU A 26 29.78 -9.36 -0.14
N VAL A 27 29.48 -10.20 -1.14
CA VAL A 27 28.56 -9.85 -2.25
C VAL A 27 27.10 -10.26 -1.95
N SER A 28 26.86 -11.03 -0.89
CA SER A 28 25.53 -11.63 -0.63
C SER A 28 24.59 -10.78 0.24
N CYS A 29 24.97 -9.55 0.61
CA CYS A 29 24.16 -8.68 1.47
C CYS A 29 23.55 -7.47 0.74
N GLU A 30 23.16 -7.65 -0.52
CA GLU A 30 22.32 -6.68 -1.21
C GLU A 30 20.88 -6.86 -0.70
N LYS A 31 20.40 -5.91 0.13
CA LYS A 31 18.99 -5.90 0.56
C LYS A 31 18.12 -5.83 -0.69
N LYS A 32 17.16 -6.74 -0.82
CA LYS A 32 16.19 -6.70 -1.93
C LYS A 32 15.50 -5.33 -1.89
N ARG A 33 15.69 -4.53 -2.95
CA ARG A 33 14.97 -3.28 -3.10
C ARG A 33 13.47 -3.61 -3.19
N GLN A 34 12.64 -2.94 -2.40
CA GLN A 34 11.21 -3.25 -2.30
C GLN A 34 10.37 -1.97 -2.38
N GLY A 35 9.23 -2.06 -3.07
CA GLY A 35 8.23 -1.01 -3.05
C GLY A 35 7.52 -1.00 -1.70
N LYS A 36 7.30 0.18 -1.12
CA LYS A 36 6.59 0.32 0.14
C LYS A 36 5.83 1.62 0.17
N LEU A 37 4.54 1.56 0.40
CA LEU A 37 3.67 2.73 0.45
C LEU A 37 3.11 2.92 1.86
N ILE A 38 2.90 4.17 2.24
CA ILE A 38 2.17 4.56 3.46
C ILE A 38 1.18 5.66 3.14
N ILE A 39 0.04 5.69 3.83
CA ILE A 39 -0.89 6.81 3.80
C ILE A 39 -0.35 7.87 4.76
N THR A 40 -0.05 9.06 4.25
CA THR A 40 0.50 10.18 5.05
C THR A 40 -0.57 11.13 5.53
N GLU A 41 -1.65 11.28 4.75
CA GLU A 41 -2.82 12.11 5.07
C GLU A 41 -4.09 11.35 4.70
N GLN A 42 -5.13 11.46 5.54
CA GLN A 42 -6.47 10.97 5.22
C GLN A 42 -7.54 11.90 5.81
N GLU A 43 -8.59 12.17 5.04
CA GLU A 43 -9.76 12.94 5.45
C GLU A 43 -11.02 12.27 4.90
N PHE A 44 -12.03 12.11 5.75
CA PHE A 44 -13.36 11.65 5.36
C PHE A 44 -14.34 12.81 5.37
N VAL A 45 -15.08 12.99 4.28
CA VAL A 45 -16.00 14.10 4.09
C VAL A 45 -17.42 13.59 4.01
N LEU A 46 -18.28 14.06 4.91
CA LEU A 46 -19.70 13.77 4.89
C LEU A 46 -20.43 14.73 3.94
N ARG A 47 -20.81 14.23 2.77
CA ARG A 47 -21.59 14.94 1.75
C ARG A 47 -23.07 14.58 1.87
N GLN A 48 -23.93 15.56 1.60
CA GLN A 48 -25.37 15.35 1.51
C GLN A 48 -25.77 15.40 0.04
N ASP A 49 -26.25 14.29 -0.51
CA ASP A 49 -26.59 14.19 -1.93
C ASP A 49 -28.04 14.61 -2.20
N THR A 50 -28.94 14.28 -1.28
CA THR A 50 -30.35 14.68 -1.31
C THR A 50 -30.81 15.09 0.09
N ALA A 51 -32.09 15.50 0.22
CA ALA A 51 -32.67 15.79 1.52
C ALA A 51 -32.56 14.62 2.52
N ASN A 52 -32.50 13.37 2.03
CA ASN A 52 -32.53 12.17 2.87
C ASN A 52 -31.32 11.25 2.70
N THR A 53 -30.35 11.57 1.83
CA THR A 53 -29.19 10.70 1.56
C THR A 53 -27.88 11.41 1.85
N PHE A 54 -26.97 10.68 2.48
CA PHE A 54 -25.63 11.12 2.82
C PHE A 54 -24.61 10.10 2.34
N THR A 55 -23.46 10.61 1.93
CA THR A 55 -22.34 9.80 1.43
C THR A 55 -21.06 10.26 2.10
N ILE A 56 -20.18 9.30 2.39
CA ILE A 56 -18.84 9.56 2.89
C ILE A 56 -17.85 9.40 1.75
N ASP A 57 -17.17 10.49 1.42
CA ASP A 57 -16.07 10.51 0.46
C ASP A 57 -14.72 10.49 1.19
N ALA A 58 -13.65 10.06 0.53
CA ALA A 58 -12.30 10.02 1.08
C ALA A 58 -11.30 10.73 0.16
N LYS A 59 -10.37 11.47 0.77
CA LYS A 59 -9.24 12.09 0.09
C LYS A 59 -8.01 12.07 0.99
N GLY A 60 -6.83 12.17 0.41
CA GLY A 60 -5.60 12.16 1.17
C GLY A 60 -4.36 12.04 0.32
N LYS A 61 -3.27 11.54 0.93
CA LYS A 61 -1.98 11.37 0.27
C LYS A 61 -1.33 10.05 0.60
N ILE A 62 -0.60 9.52 -0.37
CA ILE A 62 0.21 8.31 -0.25
C ILE A 62 1.64 8.65 -0.61
N LYS A 63 2.57 8.15 0.22
CA LYS A 63 4.00 8.31 0.01
C LYS A 63 4.66 6.97 -0.24
N ASN A 64 5.52 6.91 -1.26
CA ASN A 64 6.43 5.80 -1.47
C ASN A 64 7.64 5.97 -0.55
N VAL A 65 7.74 5.12 0.46
CA VAL A 65 8.86 5.03 1.41
C VAL A 65 9.74 3.80 1.15
N GLY A 66 9.54 3.14 0.01
CA GLY A 66 10.37 2.05 -0.48
C GLY A 66 11.59 2.54 -1.26
N ASP A 67 12.39 1.58 -1.71
CA ASP A 67 13.66 1.82 -2.40
C ASP A 67 13.53 1.75 -3.94
N VAL A 68 12.32 1.51 -4.45
CA VAL A 68 12.00 1.43 -5.89
C VAL A 68 10.73 2.19 -6.21
N ASP A 69 10.60 2.59 -7.46
CA ASP A 69 9.39 3.21 -7.99
C ASP A 69 8.23 2.21 -8.01
N VAL A 70 7.01 2.72 -7.87
CA VAL A 70 5.78 1.91 -7.94
C VAL A 70 4.82 2.48 -8.96
N LYS A 71 3.96 1.63 -9.50
CA LYS A 71 2.92 1.99 -10.48
C LYS A 71 1.62 1.26 -10.20
N ARG A 72 0.53 1.75 -10.80
CA ARG A 72 -0.82 1.17 -10.67
C ARG A 72 -1.22 0.96 -9.20
N VAL A 73 -1.04 2.01 -8.40
CA VAL A 73 -1.40 1.99 -6.98
C VAL A 73 -2.91 2.13 -6.87
N LEU A 74 -3.57 1.05 -6.45
CA LEU A 74 -5.01 1.02 -6.22
C LEU A 74 -5.29 1.35 -4.75
N VAL A 75 -6.14 2.34 -4.53
CA VAL A 75 -6.51 2.86 -3.22
C VAL A 75 -8.02 2.78 -3.07
N THR A 76 -8.50 2.34 -1.91
CA THR A 76 -9.92 2.29 -1.59
C THR A 76 -10.18 2.57 -0.12
N GLY A 77 -11.46 2.65 0.27
CA GLY A 77 -11.91 2.91 1.63
C GLY A 77 -12.77 1.78 2.18
N TYR A 78 -12.72 1.59 3.48
CA TYR A 78 -13.56 0.68 4.23
C TYR A 78 -14.26 1.41 5.36
N CYS A 79 -15.50 1.00 5.62
CA CYS A 79 -16.18 1.31 6.87
C CYS A 79 -16.41 0.02 7.65
N ARG A 80 -15.52 -0.28 8.61
CA ARG A 80 -15.55 -1.53 9.40
C ARG A 80 -16.67 -1.56 10.45
N SER A 81 -17.33 -0.43 10.68
CA SER A 81 -18.49 -0.30 11.57
C SER A 81 -19.82 -0.20 10.81
N CYS A 82 -19.80 -0.13 9.48
CA CYS A 82 -21.00 -0.05 8.66
C CYS A 82 -21.63 -1.43 8.45
N THR A 83 -22.94 -1.45 8.24
CA THR A 83 -23.65 -2.68 7.86
C THR A 83 -23.44 -2.98 6.39
N GLY A 84 -23.17 -4.24 6.03
CA GLY A 84 -23.07 -4.68 4.63
C GLY A 84 -24.43 -4.95 3.96
N LEU A 85 -25.53 -4.73 4.67
CA LEU A 85 -26.88 -5.01 4.21
C LEU A 85 -27.58 -3.70 3.86
N TRP A 86 -28.19 -3.66 2.66
CA TRP A 86 -29.00 -2.54 2.24
C TRP A 86 -30.15 -2.29 3.23
N GLY A 87 -30.29 -1.04 3.69
CA GLY A 87 -31.23 -0.66 4.74
C GLY A 87 -31.49 0.85 4.82
N VAL A 88 -32.24 1.27 5.83
CA VAL A 88 -32.51 2.68 6.13
C VAL A 88 -32.18 2.96 7.59
N GLY A 89 -31.74 4.17 7.88
CA GLY A 89 -31.42 4.59 9.23
C GLY A 89 -30.14 3.99 9.79
N GLN A 90 -29.24 3.54 8.92
CA GLN A 90 -27.93 2.99 9.27
C GLN A 90 -26.93 3.20 8.14
N TRP A 91 -25.65 3.27 8.52
CA TRP A 91 -24.55 3.35 7.58
C TRP A 91 -24.36 2.03 6.83
N GLN A 92 -24.21 2.15 5.52
CA GLN A 92 -24.02 1.05 4.58
C GLN A 92 -22.67 1.17 3.90
N ALA A 93 -22.07 0.04 3.61
CA ALA A 93 -20.90 -0.04 2.76
C ALA A 93 -20.97 -1.36 1.99
N SER A 94 -20.56 -1.35 0.73
CA SER A 94 -20.53 -2.56 -0.08
C SER A 94 -19.67 -3.63 0.61
N PRO A 95 -20.24 -4.80 0.97
CA PRO A 95 -19.50 -5.87 1.65
C PRO A 95 -18.59 -6.56 0.64
N ASP A 96 -17.27 -6.47 0.78
CA ASP A 96 -16.20 -7.21 0.08
C ASP A 96 -16.50 -7.75 -1.35
N ILE A 97 -17.29 -7.03 -2.13
CA ILE A 97 -17.55 -7.23 -3.56
C ILE A 97 -16.68 -6.25 -4.34
N ASP A 98 -16.52 -6.51 -5.64
CA ASP A 98 -15.80 -5.61 -6.54
C ASP A 98 -16.27 -4.17 -6.34
N ARG A 99 -15.32 -3.31 -5.95
CA ARG A 99 -15.56 -1.89 -5.75
C ARG A 99 -15.98 -1.25 -7.07
N MET A 100 -16.97 -0.37 -7.02
CA MET A 100 -17.31 0.43 -8.19
C MET A 100 -16.15 1.39 -8.52
N PRO A 101 -15.97 1.81 -9.79
CA PRO A 101 -14.86 2.67 -10.16
C PRO A 101 -14.76 3.98 -9.36
N GLN A 102 -15.89 4.54 -8.92
CA GLN A 102 -15.91 5.75 -8.09
C GLN A 102 -15.51 5.53 -6.62
N GLN A 103 -15.42 4.27 -6.17
CA GLN A 103 -15.04 3.86 -4.80
C GLN A 103 -13.55 3.55 -4.68
N THR A 104 -12.79 3.75 -5.75
CA THR A 104 -11.35 3.56 -5.79
C THR A 104 -10.69 4.73 -6.50
N ASP A 105 -9.39 4.88 -6.25
CA ASP A 105 -8.52 5.73 -7.04
C ASP A 105 -7.30 4.91 -7.49
N THR A 106 -6.85 5.14 -8.72
CA THR A 106 -5.69 4.45 -9.28
C THR A 106 -4.63 5.48 -9.66
N ILE A 107 -3.58 5.54 -8.84
CA ILE A 107 -2.42 6.40 -9.11
C ILE A 107 -1.49 5.65 -10.06
N SER A 108 -1.20 6.28 -11.20
CA SER A 108 -0.45 5.63 -12.28
C SER A 108 0.99 5.31 -11.89
N PHE A 109 1.66 6.19 -11.15
CA PHE A 109 3.07 6.10 -10.80
C PHE A 109 3.41 6.92 -9.56
N ILE A 110 4.27 6.40 -8.68
CA ILE A 110 4.86 7.13 -7.55
C ILE A 110 6.36 6.78 -7.47
N PRO A 111 7.27 7.73 -7.72
CA PRO A 111 8.70 7.45 -7.63
C PRO A 111 9.13 7.16 -6.19
N ALA A 112 10.27 6.50 -6.00
CA ALA A 112 10.86 6.29 -4.68
C ALA A 112 11.04 7.62 -3.94
N GLY A 113 10.50 7.73 -2.72
CA GLY A 113 10.47 8.96 -1.93
C GLY A 113 9.38 9.96 -2.31
N GLY A 114 8.67 9.73 -3.43
CA GLY A 114 7.60 10.58 -3.93
C GLY A 114 6.29 10.46 -3.16
N GLU A 115 5.40 11.43 -3.36
CA GLU A 115 4.08 11.50 -2.73
C GLU A 115 3.05 11.92 -3.79
N GLU A 116 1.88 11.29 -3.76
CA GLU A 116 0.76 11.58 -4.64
C GLU A 116 -0.54 11.68 -3.84
N SER A 117 -1.50 12.44 -4.38
CA SER A 117 -2.83 12.59 -3.79
C SER A 117 -3.79 11.53 -4.31
N PHE A 118 -4.74 11.11 -3.49
CA PHE A 118 -5.87 10.28 -3.90
C PHE A 118 -7.20 10.95 -3.54
N SER A 119 -8.24 10.64 -4.30
CA SER A 119 -9.62 11.03 -3.97
C SER A 119 -10.63 10.07 -4.60
N PHE A 120 -11.56 9.58 -3.80
CA PHE A 120 -12.67 8.73 -4.26
C PHE A 120 -13.92 8.94 -3.39
N THR A 121 -15.06 8.49 -3.88
CA THR A 121 -16.37 8.72 -3.29
C THR A 121 -16.99 7.43 -2.75
N GLU A 122 -18.12 7.54 -2.04
CA GLU A 122 -18.95 6.37 -1.70
C GLU A 122 -18.23 5.29 -0.86
N VAL A 123 -17.43 5.71 0.13
CA VAL A 123 -16.87 4.82 1.17
C VAL A 123 -17.99 4.13 1.95
N ALA A 124 -19.01 4.93 2.26
CA ALA A 124 -20.23 4.48 2.93
C ALA A 124 -21.37 5.46 2.62
N ASP A 125 -22.59 4.95 2.64
CA ASP A 125 -23.81 5.68 2.35
C ASP A 125 -24.83 5.53 3.49
N TYR A 126 -25.73 6.50 3.61
CA TYR A 126 -26.79 6.50 4.61
C TYR A 126 -28.07 7.09 4.02
N LEU A 127 -29.15 6.33 4.10
CA LEU A 127 -30.51 6.78 3.79
C LEU A 127 -31.30 7.01 5.09
N LEU A 128 -31.78 8.23 5.32
CA LEU A 128 -32.57 8.58 6.50
C LEU A 128 -33.90 7.84 6.56
N VAL A 129 -34.31 7.51 7.79
CA VAL A 129 -35.72 7.20 8.11
C VAL A 129 -36.46 8.51 8.37
N ALA A 130 -37.75 8.55 8.05
CA ALA A 130 -38.60 9.72 8.30
C ALA A 130 -38.46 10.24 9.75
N GLY A 131 -38.17 11.53 9.90
CA GLY A 131 -37.98 12.18 11.20
C GLY A 131 -36.57 12.05 11.80
N GLN A 132 -35.65 11.29 11.18
CA GLN A 132 -34.24 11.33 11.57
C GLN A 132 -33.57 12.63 11.14
N LYS A 133 -32.61 13.07 11.96
CA LYS A 133 -31.72 14.19 11.65
C LYS A 133 -30.50 13.69 10.88
N LYS A 134 -29.65 14.63 10.43
CA LYS A 134 -28.35 14.35 9.82
C LYS A 134 -27.58 13.30 10.66
N PRO A 135 -27.05 12.23 10.05
CA PRO A 135 -26.32 11.19 10.77
C PRO A 135 -24.96 11.69 11.25
N GLU A 136 -24.46 11.10 12.32
CA GLU A 136 -23.07 11.25 12.75
C GLU A 136 -22.14 10.34 11.94
N MET A 137 -20.86 10.69 11.88
CA MET A 137 -19.83 9.92 11.17
C MET A 137 -19.58 8.58 11.90
N PRO A 138 -19.43 7.45 11.18
CA PRO A 138 -19.16 6.16 11.81
C PRO A 138 -17.72 6.04 12.34
N GLU A 139 -17.52 5.23 13.38
CA GLU A 139 -16.27 5.23 14.18
C GLU A 139 -15.08 4.45 13.55
N LYS A 140 -15.28 3.65 12.50
CA LYS A 140 -14.21 2.80 11.92
C LYS A 140 -14.05 2.94 10.41
N LEU A 141 -13.77 4.16 9.97
CA LEU A 141 -13.40 4.46 8.59
C LEU A 141 -11.90 4.29 8.38
N GLU A 142 -11.50 3.68 7.27
CA GLU A 142 -10.13 3.34 6.95
C GLU A 142 -9.87 3.52 5.46
N VAL A 143 -8.77 4.16 5.08
CA VAL A 143 -8.25 4.10 3.71
C VAL A 143 -7.20 3.00 3.63
N VAL A 144 -7.22 2.21 2.56
CA VAL A 144 -6.33 1.06 2.35
C VAL A 144 -5.70 1.15 0.96
N ILE A 145 -4.42 0.83 0.90
CA ILE A 145 -3.70 0.57 -0.34
C ILE A 145 -3.93 -0.90 -0.68
N GLU A 146 -4.77 -1.16 -1.67
CA GLU A 146 -5.23 -2.50 -2.01
C GLU A 146 -4.18 -3.27 -2.81
N SER A 147 -3.54 -2.60 -3.77
CA SER A 147 -2.46 -3.19 -4.57
C SER A 147 -1.55 -2.13 -5.19
N PHE A 148 -0.36 -2.56 -5.61
CA PHE A 148 0.56 -1.80 -6.45
C PHE A 148 1.53 -2.76 -7.14
N GLU A 149 2.16 -2.29 -8.23
CA GLU A 149 3.24 -2.98 -8.91
C GLU A 149 4.56 -2.23 -8.65
N THR A 150 5.66 -2.95 -8.46
CA THR A 150 7.01 -2.34 -8.49
C THR A 150 7.50 -2.19 -9.92
N VAL A 151 8.22 -1.12 -10.20
CA VAL A 151 8.94 -0.97 -11.47
C VAL A 151 10.29 -1.65 -11.32
N GLU A 152 10.46 -2.83 -11.93
CA GLU A 152 11.76 -3.48 -12.05
C GLU A 152 12.58 -2.74 -13.12
N GLU A 153 13.84 -2.41 -12.80
CA GLU A 153 14.83 -1.87 -13.74
C GLU A 153 15.32 -2.94 -14.73
#